data_AF-A0A7C6ST96-F1
#
_entry.id   AF-A0A7C6ST96-F1
#
_cell.length_a   1.000
_cell.length_b   1.000
_cell.length_c   1.000
_cell.angle_alpha   90.00
_cell.angle_beta   90.00
_cell.angle_gamma   90.00
#
_symmetry.space_group_name_H-M   'P 1'
#
loop_
_entity.id
_entity.type
_entity.pdbx_description
1 polymer ?
#
loop_
_entity_poly.entity_id
_entity_poly.type
_entity_poly.pdbx_seq_one_letter_code
_entity_poly.pdbx_strand_id
1 'polypeptide(L)'
;MGTLNIEDVEIIEDCIRKCGIDFESWLKYYKSEEVKEAVEKDLLLVEQYDIQLVPTLVINGKQRVNGAQPLSQIIQVIEGIVKEKEQLSDEGASCRLVDGRMGCD
;
A
#
# COMPACT_ATOMS: atom_id res chain seq x y z
N MET A 1 2.21 32.58 9.89
CA MET A 1 1.17 31.53 9.88
C MET A 1 1.66 30.44 10.81
N GLY A 2 0.99 30.21 11.93
CA GLY A 2 1.44 29.25 12.95
C GLY A 2 1.12 27.81 12.59
N THR A 3 1.74 26.86 13.28
CA THR A 3 1.35 25.44 13.24
C THR A 3 -0.03 25.27 13.86
N LEU A 4 -0.88 24.46 13.23
CA LEU A 4 -2.23 24.13 13.72
C LEU A 4 -2.20 22.80 14.49
N ASN A 5 -3.12 22.62 15.45
CA ASN A 5 -3.29 21.36 16.15
C ASN A 5 -4.25 20.46 15.36
N ILE A 6 -3.78 19.31 14.87
CA ILE A 6 -4.60 18.36 14.11
C ILE A 6 -5.45 17.43 15.00
N GLU A 7 -5.33 17.53 16.33
CA GLU A 7 -6.24 16.87 17.27
C GLU A 7 -7.52 17.68 17.52
N ASP A 8 -7.54 18.95 17.11
CA ASP A 8 -8.70 19.82 17.22
C ASP A 8 -9.68 19.56 16.07
N VAL A 9 -10.90 19.15 16.41
CA VAL A 9 -11.95 18.84 15.44
C VAL A 9 -12.30 20.04 14.59
N GLU A 10 -12.28 21.27 15.14
CA GLU A 10 -12.59 22.47 14.37
C GLU A 10 -11.54 22.71 13.28
N ILE A 11 -10.26 22.43 13.57
CA ILE A 11 -9.17 22.51 12.60
C ILE A 11 -9.33 21.45 11.50
N ILE A 12 -9.70 20.22 11.84
CA ILE A 12 -9.95 19.16 10.86
C ILE A 12 -11.13 19.55 9.95
N GLU A 13 -12.25 19.96 10.53
CA GLU A 13 -13.45 20.36 9.77
C GLU A 13 -13.14 21.51 8.80
N ASP A 14 -12.38 22.52 9.26
CA ASP A 14 -11.94 23.64 8.43
C ASP A 14 -11.00 23.23 7.29
N CYS A 15 -10.16 22.22 7.50
CA CYS A 15 -9.36 21.64 6.43
C CYS A 15 -10.27 20.98 5.39
N ILE A 16 -11.22 20.14 5.82
CA ILE A 16 -12.13 19.41 4.92
C ILE A 16 -12.95 20.36 4.05
N ARG A 17 -13.51 21.43 4.63
CA ARG A 17 -14.28 22.45 3.90
C ARG A 17 -13.47 23.14 2.79
N LYS A 18 -12.13 23.14 2.87
CA LYS A 18 -11.22 23.75 1.89
C LYS A 18 -10.71 22.75 0.83
N CYS A 19 -10.89 21.45 1.05
CA CYS A 19 -10.31 20.39 0.21
C CYS A 19 -11.22 19.89 -0.92
N GLY A 20 -12.41 20.47 -1.10
CA GLY A 20 -13.39 20.04 -2.13
C GLY A 20 -14.08 18.71 -1.82
N ILE A 21 -13.92 18.19 -0.60
CA ILE A 21 -14.61 17.00 -0.10
C ILE A 21 -16.02 17.42 0.35
N ASP A 22 -17.04 16.61 0.05
CA ASP A 22 -18.40 16.85 0.55
C ASP A 22 -18.44 16.76 2.08
N PHE A 23 -18.67 17.90 2.72
CA PHE A 23 -18.52 18.03 4.17
C PHE A 23 -19.53 17.17 4.94
N GLU A 24 -20.78 17.12 4.50
CA GLU A 24 -21.84 16.36 5.18
C GLU A 24 -21.59 14.84 5.10
N SER A 25 -21.21 14.33 3.91
CA SER A 25 -20.82 12.93 3.75
C SER A 25 -19.57 12.61 4.57
N TRP A 26 -18.56 13.47 4.54
CA TRP A 26 -17.36 13.29 5.36
C TRP A 26 -17.69 13.24 6.85
N LEU A 27 -18.53 14.16 7.37
CA LEU A 27 -18.89 14.21 8.78
C LEU A 27 -19.63 12.94 9.22
N LYS A 28 -20.47 12.39 8.34
CA LYS A 28 -21.14 11.10 8.56
C LYS A 28 -20.12 9.96 8.69
N TYR A 29 -19.13 9.89 7.80
CA TYR A 29 -18.08 8.86 7.83
C TYR A 29 -17.10 9.04 8.98
N TYR A 30 -16.72 10.28 9.30
CA TYR A 30 -15.84 10.60 10.42
C TYR A 30 -16.41 10.13 11.76
N LYS A 31 -17.75 10.11 11.90
CA LYS A 31 -18.47 9.64 13.09
C LYS A 31 -18.87 8.17 13.02
N SER A 32 -18.56 7.43 11.94
CA SER A 32 -19.01 6.06 11.79
C SER A 32 -18.04 5.06 12.45
N GLU A 33 -18.60 4.04 13.09
CA GLU A 33 -17.80 2.95 13.64
C GLU A 33 -17.10 2.16 12.52
N GLU A 34 -17.73 2.04 11.34
CA GLU A 34 -17.16 1.38 10.17
C GLU A 34 -15.80 1.97 9.75
N VAL A 35 -15.66 3.30 9.73
CA VAL A 35 -14.40 3.95 9.37
C VAL A 35 -13.37 3.79 10.48
N LYS A 36 -13.80 3.85 11.75
CA LYS A 36 -12.92 3.58 12.89
C LYS A 36 -12.36 2.15 12.83
N GLU A 37 -13.21 1.15 12.60
CA GLU A 37 -12.78 -0.23 12.41
C GLU A 37 -11.85 -0.40 11.21
N ALA A 38 -12.04 0.36 10.13
CA ALA A 38 -11.15 0.32 8.98
C ALA A 38 -9.73 0.82 9.35
N VAL A 39 -9.62 1.92 10.09
CA VAL A 39 -8.34 2.44 10.60
C VAL A 39 -7.67 1.43 11.55
N GLU A 40 -8.44 0.80 12.45
CA GLU A 40 -7.94 -0.23 13.36
C GLU A 40 -7.43 -1.47 12.60
N LYS A 41 -8.11 -1.89 11.53
CA LYS A 41 -7.65 -2.97 10.64
C LYS A 41 -6.34 -2.64 9.95
N ASP A 42 -6.14 -1.38 9.52
CA ASP A 42 -4.87 -0.94 8.93
C ASP A 42 -3.72 -1.00 9.95
N LEU A 43 -3.96 -0.64 11.21
CA LEU A 43 -2.96 -0.77 12.29
C LEU A 43 -2.61 -2.24 12.56
N LEU A 44 -3.60 -3.14 12.57
CA LEU A 44 -3.35 -4.58 12.68
C LEU A 44 -2.55 -5.12 11.49
N LEU A 45 -2.79 -4.59 10.29
CA LEU A 45 -2.02 -4.97 9.10
C LEU A 45 -0.54 -4.57 9.24
N VAL A 46 -0.25 -3.40 9.80
CA VAL A 46 1.12 -2.96 10.11
C VAL A 46 1.82 -3.94 11.05
N GLU A 47 1.12 -4.44 12.08
CA GLU A 47 1.63 -5.47 13.00
C GLU A 47 1.87 -6.81 12.30
N GLN A 48 0.91 -7.28 11.49
CA GLN A 48 1.02 -8.53 10.73
C GLN A 48 2.19 -8.51 9.75
N TYR A 49 2.48 -7.32 9.21
CA TYR A 49 3.63 -7.11 8.35
C TYR A 49 4.90 -6.83 9.16
N ASP A 50 4.90 -6.71 10.48
CA ASP A 50 6.10 -6.31 11.26
C ASP A 50 6.75 -5.02 10.69
N ILE A 51 5.93 -3.99 10.47
CA ILE A 51 6.37 -2.68 10.02
C ILE A 51 6.61 -1.79 11.24
N GLN A 52 7.85 -1.34 11.42
CA GLN A 52 8.30 -0.59 12.60
C GLN A 52 8.63 0.88 12.33
N LEU A 53 8.52 1.33 11.07
CA LEU A 53 8.89 2.68 10.65
C LEU A 53 7.93 3.20 9.57
N VAL A 54 7.79 4.52 9.50
CA VAL A 54 6.99 5.22 8.49
C VAL A 54 7.81 6.32 7.78
N PRO A 55 7.57 6.59 6.48
CA PRO A 55 6.71 5.80 5.58
C PRO A 55 7.36 4.44 5.24
N THR A 56 6.55 3.41 5.04
CA THR A 56 6.97 2.12 4.46
C THR A 56 6.04 1.80 3.29
N LEU A 57 6.59 1.62 2.10
CA LEU A 57 5.85 1.18 0.93
C LEU A 57 5.92 -0.34 0.85
N VAL A 58 4.77 -1.00 0.82
CA VAL A 58 4.65 -2.45 0.60
C VAL A 58 4.21 -2.69 -0.84
N ILE A 59 5.01 -3.45 -1.59
CA ILE A 59 4.76 -3.75 -3.01
C ILE A 59 4.34 -5.21 -3.14
N ASN A 60 3.17 -5.44 -3.74
CA ASN A 60 2.58 -6.77 -3.95
C ASN A 60 2.50 -7.64 -2.67
N GLY A 61 2.36 -7.02 -1.50
CA GLY A 61 2.30 -7.73 -0.21
C GLY A 61 3.61 -8.41 0.22
N LYS A 62 4.73 -8.22 -0.49
CA LYS A 62 5.98 -8.96 -0.26
C LYS A 62 7.21 -8.06 -0.15
N GLN A 63 7.46 -7.20 -1.14
CA GLN A 63 8.64 -6.32 -1.13
C GLN A 63 8.35 -5.06 -0.32
N ARG A 64 9.40 -4.45 0.23
CA ARG A 64 9.27 -3.24 1.06
C ARG A 64 10.31 -2.20 0.68
N VAL A 65 9.89 -0.94 0.70
CA VAL A 65 10.76 0.23 0.64
C VAL A 65 10.55 1.04 1.90
N ASN A 66 11.58 1.08 2.74
CA ASN A 66 11.51 1.68 4.06
C ASN A 66 12.00 3.14 4.02
N GLY A 67 11.27 4.02 4.71
CA GLY A 67 11.59 5.43 4.83
C GLY A 67 11.21 6.24 3.60
N ALA A 68 11.34 7.57 3.75
CA ALA A 68 11.12 8.50 2.66
C ALA A 68 12.28 8.42 1.65
N GLN A 69 12.18 7.50 0.69
CA GLN A 69 13.16 7.34 -0.38
C GLN A 69 12.92 8.36 -1.52
N PRO A 70 13.98 8.74 -2.27
CA PRO A 70 13.83 9.53 -3.48
C PRO A 70 12.91 8.85 -4.51
N LEU A 71 12.13 9.63 -5.25
CA LEU A 71 11.22 9.12 -6.27
C LEU A 71 11.93 8.22 -7.30
N SER A 72 13.15 8.59 -7.72
CA SER A 72 13.95 7.81 -8.67
C SER A 72 14.25 6.40 -8.14
N GLN A 73 14.54 6.27 -6.84
CA GLN A 73 14.81 4.97 -6.22
C GLN A 73 13.53 4.13 -6.12
N ILE A 74 12.40 4.75 -5.79
CA ILE A 74 11.09 4.07 -5.78
C ILE A 74 10.78 3.51 -7.18
N ILE A 75 10.99 4.31 -8.24
CA ILE A 75 10.81 3.89 -9.64
C ILE A 75 11.72 2.69 -9.96
N GLN A 76 13.01 2.77 -9.64
CA GLN A 76 13.96 1.68 -9.91
C GLN A 76 13.56 0.37 -9.23
N VAL A 77 13.09 0.42 -7.98
CA VAL A 77 12.61 -0.77 -7.26
C VAL A 77 11.40 -1.37 -7.97
N ILE A 78 10.41 -0.55 -8.34
CA ILE A 78 9.20 -1.01 -9.04
C ILE A 78 9.57 -1.63 -10.40
N GLU A 79 10.43 -0.98 -11.19
CA GLU A 79 10.90 -1.49 -12.48
C GLU A 79 11.65 -2.82 -12.35
N GLY A 80 12.48 -2.97 -11.30
CA GLY A 80 13.16 -4.23 -11.02
C GLY A 80 12.18 -5.37 -10.76
N ILE A 81 11.15 -5.12 -9.96
CA ILE A 81 10.10 -6.10 -9.63
C ILE A 81 9.32 -6.53 -10.87
N VAL A 82 9.04 -5.61 -11.80
CA VAL A 82 8.35 -5.92 -13.06
C VAL A 82 9.21 -6.83 -13.93
N LYS A 83 10.51 -6.51 -14.10
CA LYS A 83 11.44 -7.33 -14.90
C LYS A 83 11.62 -8.74 -14.35
N GLU A 84 11.74 -8.89 -13.03
CA GLU A 84 11.81 -10.20 -12.39
C GLU A 84 10.56 -11.05 -12.71
N LYS A 85 9.36 -10.46 -12.65
CA LYS A 85 8.11 -11.16 -12.99
C LYS A 85 8.06 -11.63 -14.45
N GLU A 86 8.56 -10.82 -15.38
CA GLU A 86 8.60 -11.19 -16.80
C GLU A 86 9.55 -12.38 -17.04
N GLN A 87 10.71 -12.39 -16.40
CA GLN A 87 11.68 -13.49 -16.51
C GLN A 87 11.16 -14.80 -15.88
N LEU A 88 10.47 -14.71 -14.73
CA LEU A 88 9.81 -15.85 -14.09
C LEU A 88 8.63 -16.41 -14.90
N SER A 89 8.07 -15.65 -15.85
CA SER A 89 7.00 -16.11 -16.73
C SER A 89 7.49 -16.80 -18.01
N ASP A 90 8.74 -16.54 -18.42
CA ASP A 90 9.36 -17.13 -19.62
C ASP A 90 10.20 -18.39 -19.32
N GLU A 91 10.65 -18.57 -18.07
CA GLU A 91 11.34 -19.78 -17.60
C GLU A 91 10.41 -20.82 -16.96
N GLY A 92 9.15 -20.85 -17.39
CA GLY A 92 8.30 -22.03 -17.18
C GLY A 92 8.84 -23.17 -18.03
N ALA A 93 9.76 -23.98 -17.48
CA ALA A 93 10.28 -25.18 -18.12
C ALA A 93 9.14 -25.93 -18.80
N SER A 94 9.19 -26.06 -20.12
CA SER A 94 8.20 -26.73 -20.95
C SER A 94 8.24 -28.23 -20.67
N CYS A 95 7.78 -28.66 -19.50
CA CYS A 95 7.52 -30.05 -19.23
C CYS A 95 6.41 -30.49 -20.18
N ARG A 96 6.76 -31.32 -21.16
CA ARG A 96 5.79 -31.89 -22.09
C ARG A 96 5.52 -33.33 -21.66
N LEU A 97 4.26 -33.72 -21.76
CA LEU A 97 3.88 -35.13 -21.63
C LEU A 97 4.30 -35.84 -22.91
N VAL A 98 5.33 -36.69 -22.82
CA VAL A 98 5.77 -37.56 -23.90
C VAL A 98 5.53 -39.00 -23.44
N ASP A 99 4.68 -39.74 -24.15
CA ASP A 99 4.33 -41.13 -23.86
C ASP A 99 3.93 -41.41 -22.40
N GLY A 100 3.09 -40.54 -21.84
CA GLY A 100 2.53 -40.72 -20.49
C GLY A 100 3.51 -40.48 -19.34
N ARG A 101 4.72 -39.95 -19.61
CA ARG A 101 5.64 -39.44 -18.57
C ARG A 101 5.92 -37.96 -18.81
N MET A 102 6.00 -37.20 -17.72
CA MET A 102 6.46 -35.81 -17.79
C MET A 102 7.95 -35.83 -18.10
N GLY A 103 8.31 -35.34 -19.29
CA GLY A 103 9.68 -35.02 -19.65
C GLY A 103 9.86 -33.50 -19.56
N CYS A 104 10.80 -33.06 -18.74
CA CYS A 104 11.27 -31.68 -18.70
C CYS A 104 12.70 -31.69 -19.26
N ASP A 105 13.06 -30.69 -20.08
CA ASP A 105 14.45 -30.52 -20.54
C ASP A 105 15.39 -30.17 -19.38
#